data_AF-A0A8D8A0U2-F1
#
_entry.id   AF-A0A8D8A0U2-F1
#
_cell.length_a   1.000
_cell.length_b   1.000
_cell.length_c   1.000
_cell.angle_alpha   90.00
_cell.angle_beta   90.00
_cell.angle_gamma   90.00
#
_symmetry.space_group_name_H-M   'P 1'
#
loop_
_entity.id
_entity.type
_entity.pdbx_description
1 polymer ?
#
loop_
_entity_poly.entity_id
_entity_poly.type
_entity_poly.pdbx_seq_one_letter_code
_entity_poly.pdbx_strand_id
1 'polypeptide(L)'
;MSAPDDSPVDPDAGDHRPWRGVPMDIVYRGLDRFELRHFPEVRPSDDHTVLYNLPWDPDDTQPPAPRRSYSKWDANHVRLPCSHRSQYPVEQEDGSSTLESRWELVQNALLQPIRDSRELERAILSYNTKYATSWKFKSLHKLFEEELDEPESAGFFKHTLPKLIRLALALPELVPGAIPLLKQGSNKSISLSQQQVASLLANAFLCTFPRRNTQKKKSEYSLFPDINFNRLFQSSGQSVLEKIKCLCNYFRRVCARMPTGVVTFQRRYVHPKQFPEWARCEATVAREVVPVHISSEGTIEDQGRGLLQFVDRG
;
A
#
# COMPACT_ATOMS: atom_id res chain seq x y z
N MET A 1 26.13 8.86 71.97
CA MET A 1 26.06 7.70 71.06
C MET A 1 24.73 7.77 70.35
N SER A 2 24.72 8.33 69.14
CA SER A 2 23.54 8.31 68.27
C SER A 2 23.75 7.20 67.26
N ALA A 3 22.77 6.32 67.14
CA ALA A 3 22.80 5.10 66.33
C ALA A 3 22.94 5.42 64.82
N PRO A 4 23.54 4.53 64.02
CA PRO A 4 23.56 4.67 62.57
C PRO A 4 22.14 4.51 62.00
N ASP A 5 21.80 5.37 61.04
CA ASP A 5 20.58 5.32 60.26
C ASP A 5 20.63 4.11 59.31
N ASP A 6 19.85 3.08 59.63
CA ASP A 6 19.75 1.81 58.90
C ASP A 6 18.53 1.83 57.97
N SER A 7 18.42 2.90 57.18
CA SER A 7 17.41 3.02 56.13
C SER A 7 17.78 2.09 54.96
N PRO A 8 16.87 1.22 54.47
CA PRO A 8 17.17 0.33 53.36
C PRO A 8 17.43 1.15 52.09
N VAL A 9 18.62 1.00 51.53
CA VAL A 9 18.98 1.55 50.22
C VAL A 9 18.10 0.86 49.18
N ASP A 10 17.24 1.63 48.52
CA ASP A 10 16.40 1.16 47.41
C ASP A 10 17.32 0.66 46.28
N PRO A 11 17.31 -0.64 45.94
CA PRO A 11 18.22 -1.21 44.94
C PRO A 11 17.93 -0.74 43.51
N ASP A 12 16.84 0.00 43.27
CA ASP A 12 16.46 0.48 41.94
C ASP A 12 16.82 1.96 41.69
N ALA A 13 17.47 2.64 42.65
CA ALA A 13 17.85 4.05 42.54
C ALA A 13 19.02 4.35 41.56
N GLY A 14 19.45 3.37 40.76
CA GLY A 14 20.64 3.49 39.90
C GLY A 14 20.46 3.09 38.44
N ASP A 15 19.27 2.63 38.00
CA ASP A 15 19.09 2.12 36.64
C ASP A 15 18.10 2.94 35.81
N HIS A 16 18.57 4.12 35.36
CA HIS A 16 17.87 5.03 34.44
C HIS A 16 17.80 4.52 32.99
N ARG A 17 17.93 3.22 32.73
CA ARG A 17 17.76 2.69 31.37
C ARG A 17 16.30 2.86 30.91
N PRO A 18 16.03 3.36 29.69
CA PRO A 18 14.68 3.52 29.14
C PRO A 18 14.05 2.18 28.71
N TRP A 19 14.61 1.05 29.15
CA TRP A 19 14.15 -0.29 28.80
C TRP A 19 14.35 -1.29 29.94
N ARG A 20 13.55 -2.37 29.91
CA ARG A 20 13.57 -3.50 30.84
C ARG A 20 13.51 -4.82 30.06
N GLY A 21 13.96 -5.91 30.70
CA GLY A 21 13.96 -7.26 30.11
C GLY A 21 15.33 -7.71 29.62
N VAL A 22 15.41 -8.34 28.45
CA VAL A 22 16.68 -8.71 27.81
C VAL A 22 17.14 -7.61 26.85
N PRO A 23 18.45 -7.45 26.62
CA PRO A 23 18.93 -6.57 25.56
C PRO A 23 18.50 -7.07 24.17
N MET A 24 18.43 -6.14 23.21
CA MET A 24 17.79 -6.37 21.92
C MET A 24 18.54 -7.39 21.04
N ASP A 25 19.86 -7.51 21.20
CA ASP A 25 20.68 -8.55 20.57
C ASP A 25 20.23 -9.97 20.89
N ILE A 26 19.72 -10.20 22.11
CA ILE A 26 19.11 -11.48 22.50
C ILE A 26 17.79 -11.72 21.74
N VAL A 27 17.00 -10.66 21.52
CA VAL A 27 15.78 -10.75 20.70
C VAL A 27 16.13 -11.11 19.25
N TYR A 28 17.21 -10.54 18.71
CA TYR A 28 17.75 -10.89 17.40
C TYR A 28 18.51 -12.24 17.36
N ARG A 29 18.66 -12.93 18.50
CA ARG A 29 19.39 -14.20 18.64
C ARG A 29 20.86 -14.11 18.21
N GLY A 30 21.47 -12.93 18.37
CA GLY A 30 22.85 -12.66 17.93
C GLY A 30 23.07 -12.66 16.41
N LEU A 31 21.99 -12.68 15.62
CA LEU A 31 22.04 -12.64 14.16
C LEU A 31 21.92 -11.19 13.64
N ASP A 32 22.32 -10.95 12.39
CA ASP A 32 22.00 -9.68 11.75
C ASP A 32 20.46 -9.53 11.59
N ARG A 33 20.00 -8.28 11.53
CA ARG A 33 18.58 -7.91 11.47
C ARG A 33 17.81 -8.65 10.37
N PHE A 34 18.45 -8.95 9.25
CA PHE A 34 17.79 -9.60 8.10
C PHE A 34 18.13 -11.09 7.92
N GLU A 35 18.94 -11.66 8.81
CA GLU A 35 19.29 -13.09 8.77
C GLU A 35 18.21 -13.98 9.39
N LEU A 36 17.29 -13.39 10.17
CA LEU A 36 16.12 -14.08 10.68
C LEU A 36 15.15 -14.46 9.54
N ARG A 37 15.23 -15.71 9.09
CA ARG A 37 14.32 -16.26 8.09
C ARG A 37 12.93 -16.50 8.70
N HIS A 38 12.05 -15.51 8.54
CA HIS A 38 10.65 -15.61 8.98
C HIS A 38 9.73 -16.34 7.99
N PHE A 39 10.14 -16.46 6.72
CA PHE A 39 9.29 -16.98 5.64
C PHE A 39 10.05 -17.95 4.72
N PRO A 40 9.35 -18.94 4.13
CA PRO A 40 9.92 -19.80 3.10
C PRO A 40 10.18 -19.00 1.81
N GLU A 41 10.98 -19.59 0.92
CA GLU A 41 11.24 -19.04 -0.40
C GLU A 41 9.95 -18.84 -1.22
N VAL A 42 9.88 -17.74 -1.95
CA VAL A 42 8.74 -17.40 -2.80
C VAL A 42 8.70 -18.35 -3.99
N ARG A 43 7.62 -19.12 -4.09
CA ARG A 43 7.37 -20.03 -5.22
C ARG A 43 5.90 -20.01 -5.61
N PRO A 44 5.58 -20.13 -6.91
CA PRO A 44 4.20 -20.21 -7.35
C PRO A 44 3.54 -21.48 -6.85
N SER A 45 2.29 -21.37 -6.40
CA SER A 45 1.44 -22.50 -6.01
C SER A 45 -0.03 -22.13 -6.14
N ASP A 46 -0.94 -23.06 -5.87
CA ASP A 46 -2.40 -22.82 -5.88
C ASP A 46 -2.83 -21.72 -4.88
N ASP A 47 -2.03 -21.52 -3.83
CA ASP A 47 -2.23 -20.51 -2.80
C ASP A 47 -1.22 -19.37 -2.83
N HIS A 48 -0.30 -19.35 -3.81
CA HIS A 48 0.68 -18.27 -3.96
C HIS A 48 0.78 -17.80 -5.41
N THR A 49 0.16 -16.66 -5.69
CA THR A 49 0.27 -15.98 -6.99
C THR A 49 1.54 -15.12 -7.04
N VAL A 50 2.45 -15.44 -7.95
CA VAL A 50 3.68 -14.65 -8.18
C VAL A 50 3.58 -13.96 -9.54
N LEU A 51 3.65 -12.63 -9.55
CA LEU A 51 3.39 -11.80 -10.74
C LEU A 51 4.65 -11.33 -11.48
N TYR A 52 5.83 -11.77 -11.04
CA TYR A 52 7.12 -11.54 -11.70
C TYR A 52 7.83 -12.88 -11.96
N ASN A 53 8.83 -12.89 -12.84
CA ASN A 53 9.60 -14.09 -13.16
C ASN A 53 10.60 -14.41 -12.04
N LEU A 54 10.68 -15.69 -11.68
CA LEU A 54 11.68 -16.21 -10.73
C LEU A 54 12.85 -16.84 -11.51
N PRO A 55 14.06 -16.94 -10.89
CA PRO A 55 14.41 -16.39 -9.58
C PRO A 55 14.49 -14.86 -9.59
N TRP A 56 14.31 -14.24 -8.41
CA TRP A 56 14.58 -12.82 -8.20
C TRP A 56 15.95 -12.67 -7.54
N ASP A 57 16.79 -11.80 -8.10
CA ASP A 57 18.10 -11.47 -7.55
C ASP A 57 18.02 -10.12 -6.80
N PRO A 58 18.35 -10.05 -5.50
CA PRO A 58 18.39 -8.79 -4.77
C PRO A 58 19.45 -7.80 -5.28
N ASP A 59 20.49 -8.29 -5.97
CA ASP A 59 21.59 -7.47 -6.48
C ASP A 59 21.30 -6.90 -7.89
N ASP A 60 20.18 -7.29 -8.50
CA ASP A 60 19.77 -6.79 -9.81
C ASP A 60 19.48 -5.28 -9.79
N THR A 61 20.01 -4.61 -10.81
CA THR A 61 19.82 -3.16 -11.02
C THR A 61 18.50 -2.82 -11.71
N GLN A 62 17.77 -3.82 -12.21
CA GLN A 62 16.49 -3.68 -12.90
C GLN A 62 15.37 -4.40 -12.15
N PRO A 63 14.12 -3.91 -12.19
CA PRO A 63 12.99 -4.64 -11.63
C PRO A 63 12.82 -6.01 -12.32
N PRO A 64 12.39 -7.04 -11.58
CA PRO A 64 12.19 -8.37 -12.17
C PRO A 64 11.09 -8.31 -13.23
N ALA A 65 11.31 -9.01 -14.33
CA ALA A 65 10.40 -9.00 -15.48
C ALA A 65 9.00 -9.50 -15.08
N PRO A 66 7.92 -8.84 -15.54
CA PRO A 66 6.56 -9.30 -15.30
C PRO A 66 6.33 -10.73 -15.79
N ARG A 67 5.62 -11.52 -14.98
CA ARG A 67 5.23 -12.87 -15.37
C ARG A 67 4.01 -12.81 -16.28
N ARG A 68 4.17 -13.28 -17.51
CA ARG A 68 3.06 -13.37 -18.46
C ARG A 68 1.99 -14.33 -17.94
N SER A 69 0.74 -13.88 -18.00
CA SER A 69 -0.45 -14.66 -17.65
C SER A 69 -1.66 -14.01 -18.32
N TYR A 70 -2.83 -14.63 -18.17
CA TYR A 70 -4.06 -14.14 -18.76
C TYR A 70 -4.78 -13.19 -17.80
N SER A 71 -5.29 -12.08 -18.34
CA SER A 71 -6.19 -11.19 -17.62
C SER A 71 -7.49 -11.92 -17.27
N LYS A 72 -8.05 -11.63 -16.09
CA LYS A 72 -9.37 -12.15 -15.69
C LYS A 72 -10.28 -11.00 -15.33
N TRP A 73 -11.55 -11.18 -15.65
CA TRP A 73 -12.64 -10.29 -15.28
C TRP A 73 -13.75 -11.13 -14.67
N ASP A 74 -13.56 -11.56 -13.43
CA ASP A 74 -14.53 -12.28 -12.61
C ASP A 74 -14.58 -11.74 -11.17
N ALA A 75 -15.47 -12.31 -10.33
CA ALA A 75 -15.68 -11.86 -8.95
C ALA A 75 -14.55 -12.27 -7.97
N ASN A 76 -13.53 -13.00 -8.44
CA ASN A 76 -12.42 -13.51 -7.64
C ASN A 76 -11.10 -12.79 -7.93
N HIS A 77 -11.06 -11.90 -8.92
CA HIS A 77 -9.87 -11.14 -9.30
C HIS A 77 -10.18 -9.64 -9.35
N VAL A 78 -9.12 -8.83 -9.17
CA VAL A 78 -9.21 -7.37 -9.30
C VAL A 78 -9.68 -7.00 -10.71
N ARG A 79 -10.71 -6.15 -10.80
CA ARG A 79 -11.09 -5.51 -12.08
C ARG A 79 -10.02 -4.49 -12.47
N LEU A 80 -9.04 -4.90 -13.28
CA LEU A 80 -7.98 -3.98 -13.75
C LEU A 80 -8.56 -2.94 -14.72
N PRO A 81 -8.13 -1.66 -14.64
CA PRO A 81 -8.68 -0.58 -15.46
C PRO A 81 -8.41 -0.77 -16.96
N CYS A 82 -7.32 -1.45 -17.31
CA CYS A 82 -6.90 -1.75 -18.69
C CYS A 82 -7.58 -2.97 -19.34
N SER A 83 -8.52 -3.61 -18.66
CA SER A 83 -9.29 -4.71 -19.26
C SER A 83 -10.20 -4.21 -20.39
N HIS A 84 -10.28 -4.95 -21.51
CA HIS A 84 -11.27 -4.70 -22.57
C HIS A 84 -12.73 -4.72 -22.08
N ARG A 85 -13.00 -5.37 -20.93
CA ARG A 85 -14.31 -5.38 -20.28
C ARG A 85 -14.57 -4.18 -19.37
N SER A 86 -13.58 -3.32 -19.18
CA SER A 86 -13.72 -2.03 -18.51
C SER A 86 -14.34 -1.06 -19.51
N GLN A 87 -15.67 -1.08 -19.61
CA GLN A 87 -16.44 -0.21 -20.51
C GLN A 87 -17.10 0.93 -19.73
N TYR A 88 -17.37 2.04 -20.41
CA TYR A 88 -18.02 3.22 -19.84
C TYR A 88 -19.10 3.77 -20.78
N PRO A 89 -20.28 4.16 -20.27
CA PRO A 89 -21.32 4.80 -21.09
C PRO A 89 -20.89 6.24 -21.43
N VAL A 90 -20.85 6.55 -22.71
CA VAL A 90 -20.61 7.90 -23.24
C VAL A 90 -21.92 8.39 -23.86
N GLU A 91 -22.36 9.59 -23.50
CA GLU A 91 -23.54 10.24 -24.09
C GLU A 91 -23.14 10.89 -25.41
N GLN A 92 -23.89 10.59 -26.47
CA GLN A 92 -23.70 11.11 -27.81
C GLN A 92 -24.51 12.41 -28.00
N GLU A 93 -24.21 13.16 -29.06
CA GLU A 93 -24.89 14.43 -29.38
C GLU A 93 -26.41 14.26 -29.61
N ASP A 94 -26.83 13.07 -30.03
CA ASP A 94 -28.23 12.70 -30.24
C ASP A 94 -28.96 12.26 -28.96
N GLY A 95 -28.28 12.29 -27.81
CA GLY A 95 -28.79 11.86 -26.51
C GLY A 95 -28.79 10.33 -26.30
N SER A 96 -28.29 9.54 -27.25
CA SER A 96 -28.06 8.11 -27.07
C SER A 96 -26.80 7.84 -26.23
N SER A 97 -26.66 6.63 -25.70
CA SER A 97 -25.43 6.24 -24.98
C SER A 97 -24.80 5.00 -25.58
N THR A 98 -23.51 5.11 -25.92
CA THR A 98 -22.68 4.00 -26.40
C THR A 98 -21.74 3.54 -25.30
N LEU A 99 -21.42 2.24 -25.28
CA LEU A 99 -20.41 1.68 -24.39
C LEU A 99 -19.05 1.73 -25.08
N GLU A 100 -18.15 2.55 -24.55
CA GLU A 100 -16.79 2.70 -25.07
C GLU A 100 -15.75 2.07 -24.14
N SER A 101 -14.56 1.82 -24.68
CA SER A 101 -13.41 1.36 -23.92
C SER A 101 -13.01 2.42 -22.90
N ARG A 102 -13.21 2.12 -21.61
CA ARG A 102 -12.87 3.07 -20.54
C ARG A 102 -11.36 3.32 -20.49
N TRP A 103 -10.56 2.33 -20.86
CA TRP A 103 -9.11 2.49 -20.87
C TRP A 103 -8.65 3.47 -21.95
N GLU A 104 -9.29 3.46 -23.13
CA GLU A 104 -9.03 4.46 -24.18
C GLU A 104 -9.41 5.87 -23.71
N LEU A 105 -10.54 6.04 -23.02
CA LEU A 105 -10.92 7.32 -22.41
C LEU A 105 -9.86 7.80 -21.39
N VAL A 106 -9.36 6.89 -20.55
CA VAL A 106 -8.28 7.17 -19.59
C VAL A 106 -7.00 7.60 -20.31
N GLN A 107 -6.59 6.86 -21.35
CA GLN A 107 -5.41 7.19 -22.15
C GLN A 107 -5.55 8.57 -22.81
N ASN A 108 -6.67 8.82 -23.49
CA ASN A 108 -6.93 10.07 -24.19
C ASN A 108 -6.90 11.28 -23.25
N ALA A 109 -7.48 11.15 -22.05
CA ALA A 109 -7.49 12.21 -21.04
C ALA A 109 -6.11 12.47 -20.44
N LEU A 110 -5.37 11.42 -20.07
CA LEU A 110 -4.10 11.55 -19.36
C LEU A 110 -2.90 11.86 -20.28
N LEU A 111 -3.03 11.60 -21.59
CA LEU A 111 -2.01 11.98 -22.57
C LEU A 111 -2.08 13.47 -22.96
N GLN A 112 -3.14 14.19 -22.56
CA GLN A 112 -3.17 15.64 -22.70
C GLN A 112 -2.20 16.32 -21.72
N PRO A 113 -1.68 17.51 -22.04
CA PRO A 113 -0.94 18.32 -21.07
C PRO A 113 -1.78 18.62 -19.83
N ILE A 114 -1.22 18.36 -18.65
CA ILE A 114 -1.81 18.69 -17.35
C ILE A 114 -0.80 19.56 -16.59
N ARG A 115 -1.12 20.84 -16.43
CA ARG A 115 -0.23 21.90 -15.94
C ARG A 115 -0.46 22.26 -14.48
N ASP A 116 -1.66 21.97 -13.97
CA ASP A 116 -2.06 22.32 -12.62
C ASP A 116 -3.07 21.32 -12.03
N SER A 117 -3.45 21.56 -10.79
CA SER A 117 -4.36 20.68 -10.03
C SER A 117 -5.80 20.67 -10.59
N ARG A 118 -6.22 21.75 -11.27
CA ARG A 118 -7.56 21.89 -11.88
C ARG A 118 -7.63 21.13 -13.19
N GLU A 119 -6.57 21.17 -14.00
CA GLU A 119 -6.40 20.32 -15.18
C GLU A 119 -6.38 18.85 -14.80
N LEU A 120 -5.70 18.50 -13.70
CA LEU A 120 -5.69 17.13 -13.19
C LEU A 120 -7.10 16.67 -12.74
N GLU A 121 -7.84 17.52 -12.02
CA GLU A 121 -9.24 17.26 -11.68
C GLU A 121 -10.09 17.02 -12.93
N ARG A 122 -10.01 17.91 -13.93
CA ARG A 122 -10.75 17.79 -15.19
C ARG A 122 -10.43 16.48 -15.92
N ALA A 123 -9.15 16.11 -16.00
CA ALA A 123 -8.73 14.85 -16.60
C ALA A 123 -9.34 13.66 -15.84
N ILE A 124 -9.23 13.62 -14.51
CA ILE A 124 -9.77 12.52 -13.70
C ILE A 124 -11.29 12.39 -13.83
N LEU A 125 -12.01 13.52 -13.87
CA LEU A 125 -13.47 13.53 -13.99
C LEU A 125 -13.96 13.13 -15.38
N SER A 126 -13.17 13.35 -16.45
CA SER A 126 -13.56 13.00 -17.83
C SER A 126 -13.84 11.50 -18.03
N TYR A 127 -13.10 10.61 -17.34
CA TYR A 127 -13.35 9.16 -17.33
C TYR A 127 -14.06 8.65 -16.05
N ASN A 128 -14.61 9.59 -15.27
CA ASN A 128 -15.43 9.37 -14.08
C ASN A 128 -16.68 10.28 -14.11
N THR A 129 -17.30 10.51 -15.28
CA THR A 129 -18.34 11.54 -15.47
C THR A 129 -19.53 11.42 -14.51
N LYS A 130 -19.94 10.21 -14.15
CA LYS A 130 -20.96 9.93 -13.11
C LYS A 130 -20.68 10.64 -11.78
N TYR A 131 -19.42 10.93 -11.49
CA TYR A 131 -18.97 11.55 -10.25
C TYR A 131 -18.62 13.04 -10.41
N ALA A 132 -18.70 13.62 -11.62
CA ALA A 132 -18.29 15.00 -11.91
C ALA A 132 -18.93 16.05 -10.99
N THR A 133 -20.19 15.85 -10.59
CA THR A 133 -20.89 16.79 -9.69
C THR A 133 -20.62 16.50 -8.21
N SER A 134 -20.27 15.27 -7.85
CA SER A 134 -20.20 14.78 -6.46
C SER A 134 -18.79 14.73 -5.88
N TRP A 135 -17.80 14.38 -6.70
CA TRP A 135 -16.40 14.42 -6.29
C TRP A 135 -15.92 15.87 -6.25
N LYS A 136 -15.09 16.16 -5.25
CA LYS A 136 -14.44 17.46 -5.08
C LYS A 136 -12.97 17.20 -4.82
N PHE A 137 -12.12 18.11 -5.26
CA PHE A 137 -10.67 17.98 -5.17
C PHE A 137 -10.06 19.06 -4.25
N LYS A 138 -10.82 19.51 -3.24
CA LYS A 138 -10.49 20.65 -2.37
C LYS A 138 -9.08 20.56 -1.78
N SER A 139 -8.70 19.43 -1.18
CA SER A 139 -7.36 19.28 -0.59
C SER A 139 -6.25 19.18 -1.65
N LEU A 140 -6.56 18.65 -2.83
CA LEU A 140 -5.60 18.63 -3.93
C LEU A 140 -5.27 20.07 -4.37
N HIS A 141 -6.30 20.89 -4.60
CA HIS A 141 -6.12 22.29 -4.98
C HIS A 141 -5.42 23.07 -3.88
N LYS A 142 -5.90 22.97 -2.64
CA LYS A 142 -5.28 23.66 -1.51
C LYS A 142 -3.78 23.34 -1.40
N LEU A 143 -3.39 22.07 -1.57
CA LEU A 143 -1.99 21.71 -1.53
C LEU A 143 -1.18 22.44 -2.61
N PHE A 144 -1.60 22.34 -3.87
CA PHE A 144 -0.81 22.82 -5.01
C PHE A 144 -0.93 24.32 -5.28
N GLU A 145 -1.99 24.97 -4.80
CA GLU A 145 -2.27 26.39 -5.01
C GLU A 145 -1.90 27.26 -3.81
N GLU A 146 -1.95 26.73 -2.58
CA GLU A 146 -1.78 27.53 -1.36
C GLU A 146 -0.61 27.07 -0.45
N GLU A 147 -0.27 25.77 -0.44
CA GLU A 147 0.65 25.22 0.58
C GLU A 147 2.04 24.90 0.05
N LEU A 148 2.18 24.53 -1.23
CA LEU A 148 3.47 24.35 -1.89
C LEU A 148 3.93 25.68 -2.49
N ASP A 149 5.24 25.91 -2.50
CA ASP A 149 5.79 27.03 -3.25
C ASP A 149 5.64 26.80 -4.77
N GLU A 150 5.71 27.89 -5.54
CA GLU A 150 5.53 27.84 -6.99
C GLU A 150 6.51 26.88 -7.69
N PRO A 151 7.82 26.84 -7.34
CA PRO A 151 8.76 25.87 -7.90
C PRO A 151 8.42 24.40 -7.59
N GLU A 152 7.99 24.06 -6.37
CA GLU A 152 7.61 22.70 -5.98
C GLU A 152 6.35 22.25 -6.73
N SER A 153 5.34 23.11 -6.77
CA SER A 153 4.08 22.85 -7.48
C SER A 153 4.34 22.64 -8.98
N ALA A 154 5.06 23.57 -9.61
CA ALA A 154 5.45 23.46 -11.02
C ALA A 154 6.33 22.22 -11.27
N GLY A 155 7.24 21.90 -10.35
CA GLY A 155 8.09 20.72 -10.42
C GLY A 155 7.29 19.41 -10.43
N PHE A 156 6.21 19.33 -9.66
CA PHE A 156 5.31 18.18 -9.69
C PHE A 156 4.65 18.01 -11.07
N PHE A 157 3.95 19.03 -11.57
CA PHE A 157 3.22 18.93 -12.84
C PHE A 157 4.13 18.80 -14.07
N LYS A 158 5.31 19.43 -14.05
CA LYS A 158 6.27 19.38 -15.16
C LYS A 158 7.08 18.09 -15.21
N HIS A 159 7.41 17.50 -14.05
CA HIS A 159 8.38 16.39 -13.99
C HIS A 159 7.85 15.12 -13.34
N THR A 160 7.07 15.22 -12.27
CA THR A 160 6.61 14.03 -11.51
C THR A 160 5.34 13.44 -12.12
N LEU A 161 4.31 14.26 -12.34
CA LEU A 161 3.02 13.81 -12.88
C LEU A 161 3.15 13.12 -14.25
N PRO A 162 3.94 13.62 -15.23
CA PRO A 162 4.07 12.94 -16.52
C PRO A 162 4.70 11.55 -16.40
N LYS A 163 5.64 11.37 -15.47
CA LYS A 163 6.25 10.06 -15.20
C LYS A 163 5.29 9.13 -14.46
N LEU A 164 4.51 9.66 -13.53
CA LEU A 164 3.43 8.94 -12.84
C LEU A 164 2.39 8.44 -13.86
N ILE A 165 1.97 9.29 -14.81
CA ILE A 165 1.04 8.93 -15.88
C ILE A 165 1.63 7.82 -16.75
N ARG A 166 2.88 7.94 -17.21
CA ARG A 166 3.54 6.85 -17.97
C ARG A 166 3.57 5.53 -17.20
N LEU A 167 3.87 5.59 -15.91
CA LEU A 167 3.88 4.42 -15.03
C LEU A 167 2.47 3.81 -14.87
N ALA A 168 1.42 4.63 -14.81
CA ALA A 168 0.03 4.16 -14.76
C ALA A 168 -0.42 3.55 -16.09
N LEU A 169 -0.06 4.16 -17.22
CA LEU A 169 -0.43 3.69 -18.56
C LEU A 169 0.32 2.42 -18.98
N ALA A 170 1.49 2.15 -18.40
CA ALA A 170 2.25 0.90 -18.57
C ALA A 170 1.67 -0.30 -17.79
N LEU A 171 0.49 -0.15 -17.16
CA LEU A 171 -0.14 -1.22 -16.37
C LEU A 171 -0.37 -2.53 -17.16
N PRO A 172 -0.83 -2.54 -18.42
CA PRO A 172 -1.01 -3.77 -19.20
C PRO A 172 0.27 -4.59 -19.34
N GLU A 173 1.41 -3.92 -19.52
CA GLU A 173 2.72 -4.54 -19.70
C GLU A 173 3.31 -4.98 -18.35
N LEU A 174 3.12 -4.18 -17.30
CA LEU A 174 3.67 -4.43 -15.97
C LEU A 174 2.88 -5.48 -15.19
N VAL A 175 1.56 -5.54 -15.38
CA VAL A 175 0.66 -6.48 -14.69
C VAL A 175 -0.22 -7.22 -15.71
N PRO A 176 0.37 -8.08 -16.56
CA PRO A 176 -0.38 -8.81 -17.58
C PRO A 176 -1.28 -9.91 -16.97
N GLY A 177 -0.94 -10.39 -15.77
CA GLY A 177 -1.69 -11.42 -15.05
C GLY A 177 -2.81 -10.90 -14.17
N ALA A 178 -3.78 -11.76 -13.89
CA ALA A 178 -4.86 -11.46 -12.94
C ALA A 178 -4.35 -11.41 -11.49
N ILE A 179 -4.76 -10.39 -10.73
CA ILE A 179 -4.51 -10.29 -9.29
C ILE A 179 -5.70 -10.90 -8.53
N PRO A 180 -5.55 -12.01 -7.79
CA PRO A 180 -6.65 -12.60 -7.04
C PRO A 180 -7.05 -11.72 -5.85
N LEU A 181 -8.32 -11.76 -5.47
CA LEU A 181 -8.83 -11.10 -4.28
C LEU A 181 -8.55 -11.96 -3.04
N LEU A 182 -7.88 -11.39 -2.04
CA LEU A 182 -7.62 -12.05 -0.76
C LEU A 182 -8.88 -12.01 0.14
N LYS A 183 -9.85 -12.88 -0.16
CA LYS A 183 -11.18 -12.93 0.48
C LYS A 183 -11.14 -13.54 1.89
N GLN A 184 -12.15 -13.21 2.69
CA GLN A 184 -12.37 -13.80 4.02
C GLN A 184 -12.36 -15.33 3.97
N GLY A 185 -11.82 -15.96 5.02
CA GLY A 185 -11.76 -17.42 5.15
C GLY A 185 -10.71 -18.10 4.27
N SER A 186 -9.92 -17.36 3.49
CA SER A 186 -8.88 -17.92 2.62
C SER A 186 -7.47 -17.75 3.17
N ASN A 187 -6.60 -18.70 2.86
CA ASN A 187 -5.15 -18.62 3.05
C ASN A 187 -4.50 -18.47 1.68
N LYS A 188 -4.15 -17.25 1.28
CA LYS A 188 -3.56 -16.96 -0.03
C LYS A 188 -2.50 -15.86 0.05
N SER A 189 -1.50 -15.97 -0.82
CA SER A 189 -0.38 -15.04 -0.95
C SER A 189 -0.30 -14.47 -2.36
N ILE A 190 0.14 -13.22 -2.46
CA ILE A 190 0.44 -12.54 -3.73
C ILE A 190 1.81 -11.89 -3.61
N SER A 191 2.72 -12.21 -4.52
CA SER A 191 4.01 -11.52 -4.64
C SER A 191 4.07 -10.68 -5.91
N LEU A 192 4.44 -9.41 -5.74
CA LEU A 192 4.56 -8.39 -6.79
C LEU A 192 5.96 -7.78 -6.74
N SER A 193 6.46 -7.27 -7.86
CA SER A 193 7.60 -6.35 -7.84
C SER A 193 7.16 -4.98 -7.32
N GLN A 194 8.08 -4.21 -6.73
CA GLN A 194 7.79 -2.84 -6.29
C GLN A 194 7.38 -1.94 -7.48
N GLN A 195 7.87 -2.22 -8.69
CA GLN A 195 7.45 -1.55 -9.92
C GLN A 195 5.96 -1.82 -10.24
N GLN A 196 5.49 -3.07 -10.10
CA GLN A 196 4.09 -3.41 -10.26
C GLN A 196 3.21 -2.69 -9.24
N VAL A 197 3.65 -2.67 -7.97
CA VAL A 197 2.96 -1.92 -6.90
C VAL A 197 2.89 -0.43 -7.24
N ALA A 198 3.98 0.17 -7.71
CA ALA A 198 4.03 1.58 -8.08
C ALA A 198 3.06 1.92 -9.23
N SER A 199 2.94 1.04 -10.24
CA SER A 199 1.96 1.20 -11.33
C SER A 199 0.50 1.09 -10.86
N LEU A 200 0.22 0.14 -9.96
CA LEU A 200 -1.12 0.01 -9.34
C LEU A 200 -1.47 1.24 -8.49
N LEU A 201 -0.51 1.77 -7.71
CA LEU A 201 -0.72 2.99 -6.92
C LEU A 201 -0.86 4.24 -7.80
N ALA A 202 -0.14 4.33 -8.91
CA ALA A 202 -0.30 5.44 -9.86
C ALA A 202 -1.72 5.44 -10.47
N ASN A 203 -2.26 4.25 -10.79
CA ASN A 203 -3.65 4.08 -11.21
C ASN A 203 -4.66 4.45 -10.11
N ALA A 204 -4.37 4.14 -8.85
CA ALA A 204 -5.18 4.53 -7.71
C ALA A 204 -5.20 6.05 -7.49
N PHE A 205 -4.03 6.71 -7.61
CA PHE A 205 -3.89 8.17 -7.54
C PHE A 205 -4.72 8.86 -8.63
N LEU A 206 -4.67 8.33 -9.86
CA LEU A 206 -5.43 8.82 -11.01
C LEU A 206 -6.89 8.32 -11.03
N CYS A 207 -7.34 7.63 -9.99
CA CYS A 207 -8.71 7.14 -9.82
C CYS A 207 -9.24 6.28 -10.99
N THR A 208 -8.41 5.41 -11.56
CA THR A 208 -8.77 4.63 -12.76
C THR A 208 -9.52 3.33 -12.44
N PHE A 209 -9.40 2.76 -11.22
CA PHE A 209 -9.99 1.46 -10.91
C PHE A 209 -11.53 1.46 -11.04
N PRO A 210 -12.11 0.62 -11.91
CA PRO A 210 -13.55 0.54 -12.11
C PRO A 210 -14.25 -0.18 -10.95
N ARG A 211 -15.54 0.13 -10.75
CA ARG A 211 -16.41 -0.52 -9.75
C ARG A 211 -15.98 -0.34 -8.28
N ARG A 212 -15.00 0.52 -8.00
CA ARG A 212 -14.49 0.80 -6.64
C ARG A 212 -15.02 2.07 -6.00
N ASN A 213 -15.96 2.75 -6.64
CA ASN A 213 -16.40 4.10 -6.29
C ASN A 213 -17.85 4.15 -5.77
N THR A 214 -18.52 3.01 -5.59
CA THR A 214 -19.91 2.95 -5.11
C THR A 214 -19.96 2.55 -3.63
N GLN A 215 -20.74 3.28 -2.84
CA GLN A 215 -20.96 3.00 -1.41
C GLN A 215 -22.22 2.15 -1.17
N LYS A 216 -22.81 1.55 -2.22
CA LYS A 216 -23.99 0.70 -2.08
C LYS A 216 -23.60 -0.59 -1.33
N LYS A 217 -24.33 -0.91 -0.26
CA LYS A 217 -24.08 -2.08 0.63
C LYS A 217 -24.01 -3.43 -0.11
N LYS A 218 -24.75 -3.58 -1.22
CA LYS A 218 -24.79 -4.80 -2.06
C LYS A 218 -23.87 -4.74 -3.30
N SER A 219 -22.93 -3.80 -3.34
CA SER A 219 -21.97 -3.72 -4.45
C SER A 219 -20.90 -4.82 -4.36
N GLU A 220 -20.31 -5.18 -5.50
CA GLU A 220 -19.30 -6.24 -5.64
C GLU A 220 -18.12 -6.08 -4.66
N TYR A 221 -17.76 -4.84 -4.34
CA TYR A 221 -16.60 -4.48 -3.51
C TYR A 221 -16.99 -3.90 -2.14
N SER A 222 -18.23 -4.05 -1.68
CA SER A 222 -18.70 -3.42 -0.43
C SER A 222 -17.95 -3.85 0.84
N LEU A 223 -17.32 -5.03 0.81
CA LEU A 223 -16.49 -5.56 1.90
C LEU A 223 -14.97 -5.32 1.70
N PHE A 224 -14.59 -4.57 0.67
CA PHE A 224 -13.20 -4.20 0.39
C PHE A 224 -12.97 -2.73 0.72
N PRO A 225 -11.75 -2.34 1.16
CA PRO A 225 -11.42 -0.94 1.39
C PRO A 225 -11.46 -0.14 0.09
N ASP A 226 -11.61 1.17 0.19
CA ASP A 226 -11.45 2.09 -0.94
C ASP A 226 -9.99 1.99 -1.46
N ILE A 227 -9.81 2.13 -2.78
CA ILE A 227 -8.47 2.12 -3.41
C ILE A 227 -8.17 3.42 -4.16
N ASN A 228 -9.15 4.00 -4.84
CA ASN A 228 -8.98 5.26 -5.55
C ASN A 228 -8.84 6.41 -4.56
N PHE A 229 -8.02 7.41 -4.93
CA PHE A 229 -7.66 8.50 -4.00
C PHE A 229 -8.67 9.65 -3.99
N ASN A 230 -9.80 9.52 -4.68
CA ASN A 230 -10.83 10.55 -4.75
C ASN A 230 -11.30 11.04 -3.37
N ARG A 231 -11.41 10.14 -2.37
CA ARG A 231 -11.78 10.54 -1.00
C ARG A 231 -10.68 11.35 -0.33
N LEU A 232 -9.41 10.99 -0.55
CA LEU A 232 -8.27 11.75 -0.03
C LEU A 232 -8.27 13.18 -0.59
N PHE A 233 -8.53 13.34 -1.89
CA PHE A 233 -8.61 14.67 -2.54
C PHE A 233 -9.81 15.49 -2.07
N GLN A 234 -10.92 14.83 -1.73
CA GLN A 234 -12.16 15.46 -1.25
C GLN A 234 -12.11 15.86 0.23
N SER A 235 -11.34 15.16 1.05
CA SER A 235 -11.21 15.43 2.47
C SER A 235 -10.62 16.82 2.76
N SER A 236 -10.57 17.20 4.03
CA SER A 236 -10.00 18.47 4.50
C SER A 236 -9.13 18.24 5.74
N GLY A 237 -8.28 19.22 6.05
CA GLY A 237 -7.43 19.24 7.24
C GLY A 237 -5.95 19.06 6.92
N GLN A 238 -5.08 19.55 7.81
CA GLN A 238 -3.63 19.55 7.58
C GLN A 238 -3.07 18.14 7.40
N SER A 239 -3.57 17.17 8.16
CA SER A 239 -3.14 15.77 8.05
C SER A 239 -3.41 15.17 6.67
N VAL A 240 -4.44 15.65 5.95
CA VAL A 240 -4.73 15.21 4.57
C VAL A 240 -3.70 15.79 3.60
N LEU A 241 -3.31 17.05 3.77
CA LEU A 241 -2.29 17.68 2.95
C LEU A 241 -0.94 16.98 3.12
N GLU A 242 -0.54 16.67 4.35
CA GLU A 242 0.69 15.92 4.62
C GLU A 242 0.66 14.50 4.05
N LYS A 243 -0.51 13.83 4.06
CA LYS A 243 -0.68 12.54 3.37
C LYS A 243 -0.45 12.66 1.87
N ILE A 244 -1.00 13.69 1.22
CA ILE A 244 -0.81 13.93 -0.21
C ILE A 244 0.67 14.26 -0.50
N LYS A 245 1.33 15.09 0.32
CA LYS A 245 2.78 15.36 0.21
C LYS A 245 3.61 14.07 0.28
N CYS A 246 3.32 13.20 1.25
CA CYS A 246 3.96 11.88 1.37
C CYS A 246 3.80 11.04 0.10
N LEU A 247 2.60 10.99 -0.48
CA LEU A 247 2.33 10.24 -1.71
C LEU A 247 3.04 10.87 -2.93
N CYS A 248 3.03 12.20 -3.06
CA CYS A 248 3.78 12.91 -4.09
C CYS A 248 5.29 12.63 -3.98
N ASN A 249 5.84 12.61 -2.76
CA ASN A 249 7.23 12.27 -2.52
C ASN A 249 7.53 10.80 -2.88
N TYR A 250 6.64 9.87 -2.55
CA TYR A 250 6.75 8.48 -2.99
C TYR A 250 6.84 8.39 -4.52
N PHE A 251 5.91 9.01 -5.25
CA PHE A 251 5.92 9.00 -6.71
C PHE A 251 7.16 9.68 -7.30
N ARG A 252 7.59 10.81 -6.72
CA ARG A 252 8.84 11.48 -7.11
C ARG A 252 10.04 10.53 -7.01
N ARG A 253 10.15 9.77 -5.91
CA ARG A 253 11.24 8.80 -5.69
C ARG A 253 11.20 7.64 -6.68
N VAL A 254 10.07 6.94 -6.79
CA VAL A 254 9.98 5.74 -7.66
C VAL A 254 10.04 6.10 -9.15
N CYS A 255 9.58 7.29 -9.55
CA CYS A 255 9.71 7.78 -10.93
C CYS A 255 11.13 8.30 -11.25
N ALA A 256 11.93 8.64 -10.24
CA ALA A 256 13.33 9.03 -10.43
C ALA A 256 14.25 7.80 -10.49
N ARG A 257 14.05 6.86 -9.56
CA ARG A 257 14.78 5.58 -9.50
C ARG A 257 13.81 4.48 -9.09
N MET A 258 13.42 3.65 -10.06
CA MET A 258 12.50 2.55 -9.81
C MET A 258 13.17 1.53 -8.87
N PRO A 259 12.53 1.19 -7.74
CA PRO A 259 13.06 0.16 -6.86
C PRO A 259 12.89 -1.23 -7.48
N THR A 260 13.84 -2.13 -7.20
CA THR A 260 13.96 -3.46 -7.84
C THR A 260 13.47 -4.61 -6.96
N GLY A 261 13.11 -4.32 -5.70
CA GLY A 261 12.65 -5.31 -4.75
C GLY A 261 11.25 -5.85 -5.04
N VAL A 262 10.85 -6.81 -4.22
CA VAL A 262 9.57 -7.50 -4.30
C VAL A 262 8.81 -7.39 -2.97
N VAL A 263 7.48 -7.50 -3.04
CA VAL A 263 6.59 -7.40 -1.88
C VAL A 263 5.62 -8.58 -1.90
N THR A 264 5.43 -9.22 -0.76
CA THR A 264 4.46 -10.31 -0.60
C THR A 264 3.35 -9.90 0.36
N PHE A 265 2.10 -10.00 -0.09
CA PHE A 265 0.90 -9.86 0.74
C PHE A 265 0.33 -11.25 1.00
N GLN A 266 0.24 -11.64 2.27
CA GLN A 266 -0.34 -12.92 2.67
C GLN A 266 -1.55 -12.70 3.56
N ARG A 267 -2.70 -13.28 3.16
CA ARG A 267 -3.85 -13.44 4.05
C ARG A 267 -3.75 -14.79 4.74
N ARG A 268 -3.78 -14.78 6.08
CA ARG A 268 -3.85 -15.99 6.90
C ARG A 268 -5.20 -16.06 7.61
N TYR A 269 -5.81 -17.23 7.58
CA TYR A 269 -7.04 -17.56 8.27
C TYR A 269 -6.83 -18.86 9.04
N VAL A 270 -7.06 -18.81 10.35
CA VAL A 270 -7.03 -19.97 11.24
C VAL A 270 -8.47 -20.26 11.62
N HIS A 271 -8.91 -21.49 11.37
CA HIS A 271 -10.27 -21.88 11.69
C HIS A 271 -10.44 -21.96 13.22
N PRO A 272 -11.58 -21.58 13.82
CA PRO A 272 -11.74 -21.60 15.29
C PRO A 272 -11.44 -22.95 15.94
N LYS A 273 -11.71 -24.06 15.25
CA LYS A 273 -11.36 -25.42 15.69
C LYS A 273 -9.84 -25.69 15.79
N GLN A 274 -9.01 -24.83 15.19
CA GLN A 274 -7.55 -24.91 15.26
C GLN A 274 -6.97 -23.97 16.32
N PHE A 275 -7.81 -23.15 16.99
CA PHE A 275 -7.31 -22.33 18.09
C PHE A 275 -6.89 -23.22 19.27
N PRO A 276 -5.83 -22.85 20.00
CA PRO A 276 -5.49 -23.50 21.25
C PRO A 276 -6.69 -23.42 22.22
N GLU A 277 -6.93 -24.51 22.96
CA GLU A 277 -7.84 -24.46 24.10
C GLU A 277 -7.11 -23.76 25.25
N TRP A 278 -7.20 -22.42 25.29
CA TRP A 278 -6.42 -21.58 26.21
C TRP A 278 -6.54 -22.00 27.67
N ALA A 279 -7.71 -22.48 28.10
CA ALA A 279 -7.94 -22.96 29.46
C ALA A 279 -7.16 -24.24 29.81
N ARG A 280 -6.72 -25.01 28.81
CA ARG A 280 -5.92 -26.24 28.95
C ARG A 280 -4.52 -26.09 28.36
N CYS A 281 -4.12 -24.88 28.00
CA CYS A 281 -2.81 -24.64 27.41
C CYS A 281 -1.74 -24.65 28.51
N GLU A 282 -0.88 -25.66 28.49
CA GLU A 282 0.24 -25.81 29.43
C GLU A 282 1.54 -25.11 28.95
N ALA A 283 1.48 -24.42 27.80
CA ALA A 283 2.65 -23.71 27.26
C ALA A 283 3.08 -22.59 28.22
N THR A 284 4.32 -22.64 28.69
CA THR A 284 4.89 -21.66 29.61
C THR A 284 5.57 -20.53 28.86
N VAL A 285 5.29 -19.29 29.27
CA VAL A 285 6.01 -18.10 28.81
C VAL A 285 7.09 -17.79 29.84
N ALA A 286 8.19 -18.53 29.78
CA ALA A 286 9.37 -18.31 30.63
C ALA A 286 10.38 -17.42 29.91
N ARG A 287 11.21 -16.68 30.66
CA ARG A 287 12.19 -15.72 30.11
C ARG A 287 13.22 -16.41 29.21
N GLU A 288 13.53 -17.66 29.49
CA GLU A 288 14.45 -18.51 28.74
C GLU A 288 13.86 -18.97 27.40
N VAL A 289 12.53 -19.02 27.31
CA VAL A 289 11.78 -19.51 26.13
C VAL A 289 11.33 -18.35 25.25
N VAL A 290 10.89 -17.25 25.86
CA VAL A 290 10.37 -16.07 25.18
C VAL A 290 11.12 -14.83 25.70
N PRO A 291 12.21 -14.41 25.04
CA PRO A 291 12.92 -13.20 25.42
C PRO A 291 12.02 -11.97 25.22
N VAL A 292 11.89 -11.15 26.27
CA VAL A 292 11.08 -9.93 26.25
C VAL A 292 11.97 -8.70 26.44
N HIS A 293 11.85 -7.75 25.52
CA HIS A 293 12.45 -6.41 25.59
C HIS A 293 11.33 -5.37 25.57
N ILE A 294 11.29 -4.49 26.57
CA ILE A 294 10.29 -3.43 26.68
C ILE A 294 11.02 -2.11 26.81
N SER A 295 10.73 -1.14 25.95
CA SER A 295 11.28 0.21 26.03
C SER A 295 10.20 1.27 25.99
N SER A 296 10.39 2.35 26.77
CA SER A 296 9.55 3.55 26.73
C SER A 296 9.98 4.53 25.64
N GLU A 297 11.07 4.24 24.93
CA GLU A 297 11.63 5.06 23.87
C GLU A 297 11.71 4.29 22.55
N GLY A 298 11.84 5.04 21.45
CA GLY A 298 11.91 4.47 20.10
C GLY A 298 10.55 4.14 19.50
N THR A 299 10.59 3.59 18.29
CA THR A 299 9.43 3.23 17.48
C THR A 299 9.61 1.83 16.87
N ILE A 300 8.50 1.24 16.42
CA ILE A 300 8.50 -0.11 15.84
C ILE A 300 9.33 -0.14 14.56
N GLU A 301 9.22 0.89 13.71
CA GLU A 301 9.87 0.95 12.40
C GLU A 301 11.38 1.15 12.46
N ASP A 302 11.91 1.77 13.53
CA ASP A 302 13.33 2.05 13.66
C ASP A 302 14.08 1.04 14.53
N GLN A 303 13.56 0.76 15.73
CA GLN A 303 14.21 -0.17 16.66
C GLN A 303 13.84 -1.64 16.37
N GLY A 304 12.68 -1.89 15.75
CA GLY A 304 12.19 -3.23 15.38
C GLY A 304 12.57 -3.70 13.98
N ARG A 305 13.59 -3.10 13.33
CA ARG A 305 14.00 -3.47 11.96
C ARG A 305 14.45 -4.93 11.87
N GLY A 306 13.81 -5.72 11.00
CA GLY A 306 14.12 -7.14 10.84
C GLY A 306 13.28 -8.07 11.71
N LEU A 307 12.49 -7.51 12.64
CA LEU A 307 11.48 -8.25 13.41
C LEU A 307 10.12 -8.21 12.71
N LEU A 308 9.21 -9.07 13.17
CA LEU A 308 7.80 -8.99 12.78
C LEU A 308 7.18 -7.73 13.40
N GLN A 309 6.93 -6.72 12.57
CA GLN A 309 6.36 -5.44 13.00
C GLN A 309 4.82 -5.49 12.98
N PHE A 310 4.20 -5.16 14.11
CA PHE A 310 2.74 -5.13 14.25
C PHE A 310 2.17 -3.80 13.76
N VAL A 311 1.07 -3.87 13.01
CA VAL A 311 0.30 -2.70 12.56
C VAL A 311 -1.15 -2.95 12.93
N ASP A 312 -1.70 -2.13 13.82
CA ASP A 312 -3.12 -2.20 14.18
C ASP A 312 -3.97 -1.41 13.18
N ARG A 313 -5.18 -1.91 12.89
CA ARG A 313 -6.22 -1.13 12.23
C ARG A 313 -7.14 -0.60 13.31
N GLY A 314 -6.85 0.61 13.79
CA GLY A 314 -7.77 1.39 14.62
C GLY A 314 -9.10 1.70 13.94
#